data_AF-A0A9W6R903-F1
#
_entry.id   AF-A0A9W6R903-F1
#
_cell.length_a   1.000
_cell.length_b   1.000
_cell.length_c   1.000
_cell.angle_alpha   90.00
_cell.angle_beta   90.00
_cell.angle_gamma   90.00
#
_symmetry.space_group_name_H-M   'P 1'
#
loop_
_entity.id
_entity.type
_entity.pdbx_description
1 polymer ?
#
loop_
_entity_poly.entity_id
_entity_poly.type
_entity_poly.pdbx_seq_one_letter_code
_entity_poly.pdbx_strand_id
1 'polypeptide(L)'
;MHRPLREWLTKRHQLWPHTPNRHVLLSLATAAGTEPVSDYFLSWHLSMQNVALERLRADRIVHEALAVNADPLHLVAAFKVCMQTAVEHRHRAQTPRRPDRGHTSRSEPVGRQRLASSHAPRHETGFTTSPMRFVR
;
A
#
# COMPACT_ATOMS: atom_id res chain seq x y z
N MET A 1 -10.68 -10.85 -18.28
CA MET A 1 -10.02 -10.14 -17.17
C MET A 1 -9.52 -11.11 -16.08
N HIS A 2 -8.70 -12.13 -16.42
CA HIS A 2 -8.18 -13.09 -15.42
C HIS A 2 -6.70 -13.44 -15.61
N ARG A 3 -5.98 -12.73 -16.47
CA ARG A 3 -4.58 -13.03 -16.80
C ARG A 3 -3.67 -13.02 -15.56
N PRO A 4 -3.72 -12.01 -14.66
CA PRO A 4 -2.87 -12.00 -13.47
C PRO A 4 -3.14 -13.19 -12.53
N LEU A 5 -4.41 -13.56 -12.36
CA LEU A 5 -4.79 -14.71 -11.54
C LEU A 5 -4.29 -16.02 -12.16
N ARG A 6 -4.40 -16.20 -13.49
CA ARG A 6 -3.91 -17.38 -14.18
C ARG A 6 -2.40 -17.51 -14.11
N GLU A 7 -1.68 -16.40 -14.29
CA GLU A 7 -0.23 -16.35 -14.15
C GLU A 7 0.19 -16.71 -12.72
N TRP A 8 -0.49 -16.15 -11.71
CA TRP A 8 -0.26 -16.52 -10.32
C TRP A 8 -0.53 -18.00 -10.04
N LEU A 9 -1.68 -18.54 -10.48
CA LEU A 9 -2.02 -19.95 -10.25
C LEU A 9 -1.04 -20.89 -10.94
N THR A 10 -0.54 -20.52 -12.12
CA THR A 10 0.51 -21.27 -12.83
C THR A 10 1.81 -21.26 -12.02
N LYS A 11 2.25 -20.09 -11.56
CA LYS A 11 3.45 -19.94 -10.74
C LYS A 11 3.33 -20.70 -9.41
N ARG A 12 2.17 -20.62 -8.75
CA ARG A 12 1.85 -21.34 -7.51
C ARG A 12 1.97 -22.85 -7.71
N HIS A 13 1.41 -23.38 -8.80
CA HIS A 13 1.48 -24.80 -9.10
C HIS A 13 2.92 -25.26 -9.40
N GLN A 14 3.74 -24.43 -10.06
CA GLN A 14 5.15 -24.73 -10.30
C GLN A 14 5.99 -24.73 -9.01
N LEU A 15 5.73 -23.81 -8.09
CA LEU A 15 6.46 -23.70 -6.81
C LEU A 15 6.05 -24.77 -5.81
N TRP A 16 4.76 -25.11 -5.76
CA TRP A 16 4.20 -26.07 -4.81
C TRP A 16 3.23 -27.03 -5.50
N PRO A 17 3.75 -27.99 -6.28
CA PRO A 17 2.91 -28.90 -7.08
C PRO A 17 2.02 -29.81 -6.24
N HIS A 18 2.46 -30.14 -5.02
CA HIS A 18 1.77 -31.06 -4.10
C HIS A 18 1.33 -30.39 -2.80
N THR A 19 1.09 -29.07 -2.81
CA THR A 19 0.60 -28.39 -1.60
C THR A 19 -0.77 -28.94 -1.18
N PRO A 20 -0.95 -29.32 0.10
CA PRO A 20 -2.26 -29.65 0.64
C PRO A 20 -3.14 -28.40 0.84
N ASN A 21 -2.55 -27.21 0.72
CA ASN A 21 -3.24 -25.95 0.94
C ASN A 21 -4.15 -25.62 -0.25
N ARG A 22 -5.45 -25.42 0.00
CA ARG A 22 -6.45 -25.05 -1.02
C ARG A 22 -6.58 -23.54 -1.26
N HIS A 23 -5.95 -22.71 -0.43
CA HIS A 23 -6.09 -21.26 -0.51
C HIS A 23 -5.34 -20.69 -1.72
N VAL A 24 -5.95 -19.70 -2.39
CA VAL A 24 -5.42 -19.08 -3.61
C VAL A 24 -4.09 -18.37 -3.34
N LEU A 25 -4.02 -17.61 -2.25
CA LEU A 25 -2.81 -16.92 -1.82
C LEU A 25 -2.07 -17.80 -0.81
N LEU A 26 -0.77 -18.01 -1.07
CA LEU A 26 0.12 -18.81 -0.23
C LEU A 26 1.40 -18.03 0.07
N SER A 27 1.99 -18.34 1.21
CA SER A 27 3.35 -17.98 1.56
C SER A 27 4.19 -19.25 1.72
N LEU A 28 5.51 -19.11 1.81
CA LEU A 28 6.39 -20.24 2.16
C LEU A 28 5.97 -20.92 3.47
N ALA A 29 5.47 -20.15 4.44
CA ALA A 29 5.02 -20.66 5.72
C ALA A 29 3.71 -21.43 5.65
N THR A 30 2.76 -21.02 4.80
CA THR A 30 1.44 -21.66 4.71
C THR A 30 1.37 -22.76 3.65
N ALA A 31 2.33 -22.83 2.73
CA ALA A 31 2.34 -23.79 1.63
C ALA A 31 2.32 -25.26 2.06
N ALA A 32 2.92 -25.61 3.21
CA ALA A 32 2.92 -26.98 3.74
C ALA A 32 1.68 -27.32 4.59
N GLY A 33 0.91 -26.30 5.01
CA GLY A 33 -0.27 -26.47 5.85
C GLY A 33 -1.57 -26.39 5.06
N THR A 34 -2.68 -26.23 5.78
CA THR A 34 -4.03 -26.07 5.23
C THR A 34 -4.62 -24.70 5.49
N GLU A 35 -3.94 -23.88 6.30
CA GLU A 35 -4.44 -22.58 6.75
C GLU A 35 -4.20 -21.47 5.72
N PRO A 36 -5.07 -20.45 5.66
CA PRO A 36 -4.85 -19.29 4.82
C PRO A 36 -3.63 -18.48 5.31
N VAL A 37 -3.12 -17.61 4.43
CA VAL A 37 -2.24 -16.53 4.88
C VAL A 37 -3.00 -15.62 5.85
N SER A 38 -2.31 -15.11 6.87
CA SER A 38 -2.92 -14.21 7.84
C SER A 38 -3.24 -12.85 7.21
N ASP A 39 -4.21 -12.14 7.78
CA ASP A 39 -4.53 -10.76 7.37
C ASP A 39 -3.32 -9.83 7.54
N TYR A 40 -2.55 -10.04 8.62
CA TYR A 40 -1.30 -9.31 8.84
C TYR A 40 -0.30 -9.50 7.70
N PHE A 41 -0.13 -10.73 7.20
CA PHE A 41 0.77 -11.01 6.08
C PHE A 41 0.38 -10.20 4.83
N LEU A 42 -0.92 -10.14 4.52
CA LEU A 42 -1.42 -9.35 3.39
C LEU A 42 -1.20 -7.85 3.60
N SER A 43 -1.61 -7.33 4.76
CA SER A 43 -1.48 -5.90 5.08
C SER A 43 -0.01 -5.45 5.09
N TRP A 44 0.90 -6.27 5.61
CA TRP A 44 2.34 -5.98 5.63
C TRP A 44 2.94 -5.98 4.22
N HIS A 45 2.62 -6.97 3.38
CA HIS A 45 3.15 -6.99 2.02
C HIS A 45 2.63 -5.85 1.14
N LEU A 46 1.36 -5.46 1.31
CA LEU A 46 0.79 -4.32 0.59
C LEU A 46 1.36 -2.99 1.08
N SER A 47 1.58 -2.84 2.38
CA SER A 47 2.16 -1.60 2.93
C SER A 47 3.60 -1.38 2.50
N MET A 48 4.39 -2.44 2.30
CA MET A 48 5.72 -2.35 1.67
C MET A 48 5.68 -1.79 0.24
N GLN A 49 4.54 -1.92 -0.45
CA GLN A 49 4.30 -1.32 -1.76
C GLN A 49 3.59 0.04 -1.68
N ASN A 50 3.46 0.59 -0.47
CA ASN A 50 2.72 1.81 -0.16
C ASN A 50 1.24 1.75 -0.57
N VAL A 51 0.65 0.55 -0.51
CA VAL A 51 -0.75 0.27 -0.84
C VAL A 51 -1.47 -0.22 0.40
N ALA A 52 -2.63 0.37 0.71
CA ALA A 52 -3.53 -0.13 1.76
C ALA A 52 -4.59 -1.05 1.16
N LEU A 53 -4.95 -2.13 1.86
CA LEU A 53 -5.97 -3.08 1.41
C LEU A 53 -7.35 -2.42 1.29
N GLU A 54 -7.66 -1.53 2.22
CA GLU A 54 -8.88 -0.73 2.28
C GLU A 54 -8.96 0.21 1.07
N ARG A 55 -7.81 0.73 0.63
CA ARG A 55 -7.72 1.55 -0.59
C ARG A 55 -7.99 0.72 -1.83
N LEU A 56 -7.40 -0.48 -1.95
CA LEU A 56 -7.70 -1.40 -3.05
C LEU A 56 -9.18 -1.79 -3.08
N ARG A 57 -9.77 -2.09 -1.92
CA ARG A 57 -11.20 -2.40 -1.79
C ARG A 57 -12.05 -1.21 -2.25
N ALA A 58 -11.74 -0.01 -1.78
CA ALA A 58 -12.46 1.20 -2.18
C ALA A 58 -12.34 1.50 -3.69
N ASP A 59 -11.13 1.38 -4.25
CA ASP A 59 -10.89 1.58 -5.68
C ASP A 59 -11.66 0.54 -6.52
N ARG A 60 -11.73 -0.72 -6.08
CA ARG A 60 -12.52 -1.76 -6.75
C ARG A 60 -14.01 -1.48 -6.70
N ILE A 61 -14.55 -1.01 -5.55
CA ILE A 61 -15.97 -0.64 -5.42
C ILE A 61 -16.30 0.54 -6.35
N VAL A 62 -15.43 1.56 -6.40
CA VAL A 62 -15.62 2.71 -7.31
C VAL A 62 -15.56 2.28 -8.77
N HIS A 63 -14.60 1.42 -9.14
CA HIS A 63 -14.52 0.88 -10.50
C HIS A 63 -15.78 0.09 -10.88
N GLU A 64 -16.29 -0.76 -9.99
CA GLU A 64 -17.53 -1.49 -10.23
C GLU A 64 -18.72 -0.53 -10.37
N ALA A 65 -18.82 0.48 -9.52
CA ALA A 65 -19.85 1.51 -9.61
C ALA A 65 -19.83 2.18 -11.00
N LEU A 66 -18.65 2.53 -11.52
CA LEU A 66 -18.52 3.09 -12.87
C LEU A 66 -18.98 2.11 -13.97
N ALA A 67 -18.77 0.80 -13.78
CA ALA A 67 -19.17 -0.23 -14.74
C ALA A 67 -20.69 -0.48 -14.78
N VAL A 68 -21.40 -0.24 -13.68
CA VAL A 68 -22.86 -0.48 -13.54
C VAL A 68 -23.69 0.79 -13.44
N ASN A 69 -23.27 1.88 -14.09
CA ASN A 69 -23.97 3.18 -14.07
C ASN A 69 -24.25 3.72 -12.66
N ALA A 70 -23.38 3.37 -11.73
CA ALA A 70 -23.38 3.77 -10.32
C ALA A 70 -24.65 3.38 -9.53
N ASP A 71 -25.25 2.22 -9.80
CA ASP A 71 -26.35 1.67 -8.99
C ASP A 71 -25.87 1.20 -7.60
N PRO A 72 -26.32 1.82 -6.49
CA PRO A 72 -25.96 1.41 -5.13
C PRO A 72 -26.45 0.01 -4.75
N LEU A 73 -27.59 -0.45 -5.29
CA LEU A 73 -28.14 -1.77 -4.95
C LEU A 73 -27.23 -2.88 -5.45
N HIS A 74 -26.66 -2.71 -6.65
CA HIS A 74 -25.60 -3.59 -7.16
C HIS A 74 -24.40 -3.65 -6.22
N LEU A 75 -23.94 -2.51 -5.69
CA LEU A 75 -22.78 -2.46 -4.79
C LEU A 75 -23.04 -3.17 -3.46
N VAL A 76 -24.23 -2.99 -2.87
CA VAL A 76 -24.66 -3.72 -1.67
C VAL A 76 -24.64 -5.22 -1.94
N ALA A 77 -25.19 -5.66 -3.08
CA ALA A 77 -25.25 -7.06 -3.44
C ALA A 77 -23.86 -7.67 -3.68
N ALA A 78 -22.99 -6.99 -4.43
CA ALA A 78 -21.68 -7.47 -4.87
C ALA A 78 -20.60 -7.41 -3.78
N PHE A 79 -20.57 -6.35 -2.96
CA PHE A 79 -19.49 -6.12 -1.98
C PHE A 79 -19.90 -6.29 -0.52
N LYS A 80 -21.18 -6.59 -0.26
CA LYS A 80 -21.74 -6.75 1.09
C LYS A 80 -21.44 -5.55 1.99
N VAL A 81 -21.57 -4.35 1.43
CA VAL A 81 -21.48 -3.08 2.16
C VAL A 81 -22.89 -2.61 2.53
N CYS A 82 -23.03 -1.78 3.56
CA CYS A 82 -24.33 -1.18 3.87
C CYS A 82 -24.73 -0.16 2.80
N MET A 83 -26.04 0.14 2.72
CA MET A 83 -26.58 1.09 1.73
C MET A 83 -25.93 2.47 1.82
N GLN A 84 -25.64 2.95 3.03
CA GLN A 84 -24.95 4.23 3.24
C GLN A 84 -23.56 4.23 2.57
N THR A 85 -22.73 3.22 2.85
CA THR A 85 -21.41 3.08 2.22
C THR A 85 -21.51 2.93 0.70
N ALA A 86 -22.52 2.24 0.18
CA ALA A 86 -22.76 2.13 -1.26
C ALA A 86 -23.05 3.50 -1.91
N VAL A 87 -23.87 4.34 -1.27
CA VAL A 87 -24.18 5.70 -1.73
C VAL A 87 -22.92 6.59 -1.73
N GLU A 88 -22.10 6.52 -0.68
CA GLU A 88 -20.82 7.23 -0.62
C GLU A 88 -19.89 6.86 -1.78
N HIS A 89 -19.77 5.57 -2.09
CA HIS A 89 -18.97 5.11 -3.23
C HIS A 89 -19.57 5.52 -4.59
N ARG A 90 -20.90 5.53 -4.73
CA ARG A 90 -21.57 6.08 -5.92
C ARG A 90 -21.19 7.55 -6.13
N HIS A 91 -21.24 8.37 -5.08
CA HIS A 91 -20.85 9.78 -5.19
C HIS A 91 -19.39 9.95 -5.59
N ARG A 92 -18.49 9.12 -5.04
CA ARG A 92 -17.07 9.10 -5.43
C ARG A 92 -16.85 8.71 -6.89
N ALA A 93 -17.67 7.82 -7.43
CA ALA A 93 -17.62 7.44 -8.85
C ALA A 93 -18.11 8.55 -9.77
N GLN A 94 -19.13 9.30 -9.36
CA GLN A 94 -19.72 10.39 -10.15
C GLN A 94 -18.91 11.68 -10.10
N THR A 95 -18.15 11.88 -9.03
CA THR A 95 -17.28 13.05 -8.91
C THR A 95 -16.09 12.91 -9.85
N PRO A 96 -15.87 13.85 -10.79
CA PRO A 96 -14.70 13.83 -11.64
C PRO A 96 -13.44 13.80 -10.76
N ARG A 97 -12.65 12.73 -10.91
CA ARG A 97 -11.37 12.62 -10.21
C ARG A 97 -10.48 13.73 -10.76
N ARG A 98 -10.28 14.80 -9.97
CA ARG A 98 -9.34 15.86 -10.36
C ARG A 98 -8.02 15.18 -10.73
N PRO A 99 -7.38 15.54 -11.86
CA PRO A 99 -6.06 15.02 -12.17
C PRO A 99 -5.17 15.36 -10.98
N ASP A 100 -4.47 14.34 -10.50
CA ASP A 100 -3.48 14.47 -9.45
C ASP A 100 -2.51 15.56 -9.92
N ARG A 101 -2.59 16.75 -9.31
CA ARG A 101 -1.52 17.73 -9.48
C ARG A 101 -0.35 17.12 -8.75
N GLY A 102 0.42 16.34 -9.51
CA GLY A 102 1.68 15.78 -9.06
C GLY A 102 2.38 16.85 -8.27
N HIS A 103 2.79 16.50 -7.06
CA HIS A 103 3.59 17.36 -6.22
C HIS A 103 4.89 17.64 -6.98
N THR A 104 4.87 18.66 -7.84
CA THR A 104 6.07 19.37 -8.22
C THR A 104 6.49 20.08 -6.94
N SER A 105 7.29 19.39 -6.12
CA SER A 105 8.28 20.06 -5.30
C SER A 105 9.14 20.86 -6.27
N ARG A 106 8.67 22.08 -6.55
CA ARG A 106 9.48 23.14 -7.11
C ARG A 106 10.53 23.40 -6.04
N SER A 107 11.67 22.75 -6.18
CA SER A 107 12.90 23.14 -5.50
C SER A 107 13.18 24.57 -5.94
N GLU A 108 12.75 25.53 -5.14
CA GLU A 108 13.31 26.87 -5.20
C GLU A 108 14.81 26.76 -4.91
N PRO A 109 15.68 27.32 -5.77
CA PRO A 109 17.08 27.44 -5.43
C PRO A 109 17.18 28.50 -4.32
N VAL A 110 17.51 28.06 -3.11
CA VAL A 110 17.91 28.94 -2.01
C VAL A 110 18.97 29.92 -2.53
N GLY A 111 18.58 31.18 -2.59
CA GLY A 111 19.44 32.29 -2.95
C GLY A 111 20.62 32.34 -1.99
N ARG A 112 21.82 32.37 -2.57
CA ARG A 112 23.05 32.76 -1.89
C ARG A 112 22.86 34.13 -1.24
N GLN A 113 22.94 34.19 0.09
CA GLN A 113 23.41 35.38 0.79
C GLN A 113 24.68 35.00 1.58
N ARG A 114 25.85 35.28 0.99
CA ARG A 114 27.05 35.71 1.76
C ARG A 114 26.77 37.17 2.16
N LEU A 115 27.14 37.65 3.35
CA LEU A 115 28.48 38.02 3.81
C LEU A 115 28.42 38.15 5.35
N ALA A 116 29.32 37.49 6.11
CA ALA A 116 30.50 38.07 6.78
C ALA A 116 30.12 39.06 7.92
N SER A 117 30.57 38.95 9.18
CA SER A 117 31.92 38.67 9.67
C SER A 117 31.95 38.40 11.20
N SER A 118 32.96 37.62 11.62
CA SER A 118 33.82 37.81 12.80
C SER A 118 33.22 37.73 14.23
N HIS A 119 33.50 36.64 14.96
CA HIS A 119 34.41 36.67 16.11
C HIS A 119 34.72 35.24 16.61
N ALA A 120 36.01 34.96 16.85
CA ALA A 120 36.56 33.84 17.63
C ALA A 120 37.55 34.49 18.63
N PRO A 121 37.96 33.88 19.77
CA PRO A 121 38.14 32.43 19.92
C PRO A 121 37.92 31.79 21.33
N ARG A 122 38.04 30.44 21.33
CA ARG A 122 38.53 29.52 22.38
C ARG A 122 37.72 29.37 23.69
N HIS A 123 37.27 28.14 23.99
CA HIS A 123 37.87 27.30 25.04
C HIS A 123 37.53 25.81 24.82
N GLU A 124 38.52 24.98 25.16
CA GLU A 124 38.61 23.52 25.12
C GLU A 124 37.58 22.86 26.06
N THR A 125 37.01 21.69 25.80
CA THR A 125 37.51 20.34 26.17
C THR A 125 36.30 19.41 25.92
N GLY A 126 36.42 18.28 25.21
CA GLY A 126 36.80 17.00 25.79
C GLY A 126 35.54 16.15 26.10
N PHE A 127 35.29 15.10 25.32
CA PHE A 127 34.63 13.81 25.69
C PHE A 127 34.43 13.02 24.38
N THR A 128 35.42 12.22 23.99
CA THR A 128 35.58 10.78 24.27
C THR A 128 34.65 9.86 23.46
N THR A 129 35.34 8.92 22.83
CA THR A 129 34.95 7.90 21.87
C THR A 129 34.21 6.72 22.51
N SER A 130 33.43 6.01 21.67
CA SER A 130 33.21 4.53 21.64
C SER A 130 31.89 3.94 22.20
N PRO A 131 31.48 2.71 21.82
CA PRO A 131 30.41 2.50 20.82
C PRO A 131 29.35 1.44 21.21
N MET A 132 28.41 1.23 20.27
CA MET A 132 27.61 0.01 19.97
C MET A 132 27.68 -1.19 20.95
N ARG A 133 26.51 -1.60 21.44
CA ARG A 133 26.29 -2.93 22.03
C ARG A 133 25.08 -3.60 21.36
N PHE A 134 25.36 -4.55 20.46
CA PHE A 134 24.41 -5.58 20.05
C PHE A 134 24.47 -6.69 21.11
N VAL A 135 23.31 -7.06 21.67
CA VAL A 135 23.16 -8.27 22.47
C VAL A 135 22.49 -9.33 21.61
N ARG A 136 23.02 -10.53 21.71
CA ARG A 136 22.75 -11.73 20.92
C ARG A 136 21.57 -12.51 21.49
#